data_AF-A0A4Z1QSB2-F1
#
_entry.id   AF-A0A4Z1QSB2-F1
#
_cell.length_a   1.000
_cell.length_b   1.000
_cell.length_c   1.000
_cell.angle_alpha   90.00
_cell.angle_beta   90.00
_cell.angle_gamma   90.00
#
_symmetry.space_group_name_H-M   'P 1'
#
loop_
_entity.id
_entity.type
_entity.pdbx_description
1 polymer ?
#
loop_
_entity_poly.entity_id
_entity_poly.type
_entity_poly.pdbx_seq_one_letter_code
_entity_poly.pdbx_strand_id
1 'polypeptide(L)' 'MEEISSFRSLSEYRRFLAWLEEQVKKGECEEILEDKTIFFEPTERKFRCRESGQIWRLLCPDPGYFSGSWRPEVIGTEK' A
#
# COMPACT_ATOMS: atom_id res chain seq x y z
N MET A 1 5.92 -10.71 -2.34
CA MET A 1 4.73 -9.89 -2.68
C MET A 1 4.75 -9.60 -4.17
N GLU A 2 3.59 -9.58 -4.82
CA GLU A 2 3.45 -9.28 -6.24
C GLU A 2 2.87 -7.87 -6.42
N GLU A 3 3.29 -7.16 -7.47
CA GLU A 3 2.79 -5.82 -7.80
C GLU A 3 1.36 -5.88 -8.35
N ILE A 4 0.50 -4.95 -7.92
CA ILE A 4 -0.82 -4.70 -8.51
C ILE A 4 -0.82 -3.28 -9.07
N SER A 5 -0.65 -3.16 -10.38
CA SER A 5 -0.59 -1.86 -11.04
C SER A 5 -1.93 -1.12 -11.02
N SER A 6 -3.06 -1.84 -10.97
CA SER A 6 -4.42 -1.31 -11.00
C SER A 6 -5.41 -2.35 -10.46
N PHE A 7 -6.20 -2.05 -9.42
CA PHE A 7 -7.29 -2.95 -9.02
C PHE A 7 -8.46 -2.86 -10.01
N ARG A 8 -9.07 -3.99 -10.35
CA ARG A 8 -10.23 -4.09 -11.25
C ARG A 8 -11.51 -3.55 -10.62
N SER A 9 -11.58 -3.51 -9.30
CA SER A 9 -12.76 -3.02 -8.57
C SER A 9 -12.44 -2.65 -7.12
N LEU A 10 -13.32 -1.86 -6.50
CA LEU A 10 -13.26 -1.57 -5.07
C LEU A 10 -13.37 -2.85 -4.21
N SER A 11 -14.11 -3.85 -4.67
CA SER A 11 -14.23 -5.14 -4.00
C SER A 11 -12.91 -5.92 -3.98
N GLU A 12 -12.14 -5.86 -5.07
CA GLU A 12 -10.81 -6.49 -5.13
C GLU A 12 -9.85 -5.78 -4.18
N TYR A 13 -9.81 -4.45 -4.21
CA TYR A 13 -9.03 -3.65 -3.27
C TYR A 13 -9.35 -4.01 -1.82
N ARG A 14 -10.62 -4.10 -1.44
CA ARG A 14 -11.03 -4.45 -0.07
C ARG A 14 -10.58 -5.84 0.36
N ARG A 15 -10.64 -6.84 -0.54
CA ARG A 15 -10.13 -8.19 -0.27
C ARG A 15 -8.62 -8.19 -0.10
N PHE A 16 -7.91 -7.47 -0.95
CA PHE A 16 -6.46 -7.30 -0.85
C PHE A 16 -6.07 -6.62 0.46
N LEU A 17 -6.79 -5.56 0.84
CA LEU A 17 -6.54 -4.86 2.09
C LEU A 17 -6.75 -5.77 3.30
N ALA A 18 -7.84 -6.54 3.33
CA ALA A 18 -8.07 -7.50 4.41
C ALA A 18 -6.95 -8.55 4.51
N TRP A 19 -6.50 -9.08 3.37
CA TRP A 19 -5.35 -9.99 3.32
C TRP A 19 -4.06 -9.33 3.84
N LEU A 20 -3.82 -8.07 3.48
CA LEU A 20 -2.63 -7.32 3.91
C LEU A 20 -2.65 -7.06 5.42
N GLU A 21 -3.81 -6.70 5.98
CA GLU A 21 -3.99 -6.54 7.43
C GLU A 21 -3.75 -7.86 8.17
N GLU A 22 -4.11 -9.00 7.59
CA GLU A 22 -3.73 -10.30 8.15
C GLU A 22 -2.21 -10.54 8.11
N GLN A 23 -1.52 -10.13 7.05
CA GLN A 23 -0.04 -10.23 6.99
C GLN A 23 0.61 -9.36 8.08
N VAL A 24 0.07 -8.17 8.32
CA VAL A 24 0.52 -7.30 9.42
C VAL A 24 0.29 -7.98 10.78
N LYS A 25 -0.89 -8.55 11.01
CA LYS A 25 -1.19 -9.29 12.25
C LYS A 25 -0.27 -10.50 12.48
N LYS A 26 0.15 -11.18 11.41
CA LYS A 26 1.10 -12.30 11.47
C LYS A 26 2.54 -11.84 11.69
N GLY A 27 2.83 -10.54 11.57
CA GLY A 27 4.17 -9.98 11.70
C GLY A 27 5.02 -10.09 10.42
N GLU A 28 4.43 -10.52 9.30
CA GLU A 28 5.10 -10.60 8.00
C GLU A 28 5.28 -9.21 7.37
N CYS A 29 4.42 -8.27 7.77
CA CYS A 29 4.42 -6.88 7.32
C CYS A 29 4.34 -5.93 8.51
N GLU A 30 4.89 -4.74 8.34
CA GLU A 30 4.78 -3.64 9.28
C GLU A 30 4.12 -2.46 8.56
N GLU A 31 2.98 -1.98 9.05
CA GLU A 31 2.38 -0.75 8.54
C GLU A 31 3.19 0.46 9.04
N ILE A 32 3.67 1.28 8.11
CA ILE A 32 4.39 2.52 8.41
C ILE A 32 3.36 3.63 8.50
N LEU A 33 3.03 4.03 9.73
CA LEU A 33 2.19 5.18 9.99
C LEU A 33 3.04 6.45 9.83
N GLU A 34 2.97 7.10 8.67
CA GLU A 34 3.54 8.45 8.53
C GLU A 34 2.72 9.45 9.35
N ASP A 35 3.42 10.35 10.03
CA ASP A 35 2.85 11.34 10.94
C ASP A 35 1.81 12.19 10.19
N LYS A 36 0.56 12.16 10.65
CA LYS A 36 -0.61 12.80 10.02
C LYS A 36 -0.61 14.34 10.14
N THR A 37 0.57 14.95 10.19
CA THR A 37 0.72 16.40 10.36
C THR A 37 0.57 17.16 9.04
N ILE A 38 0.49 16.47 7.90
CA ILE A 38 0.20 17.08 6.59
C ILE A 38 -1.23 16.69 6.17
N PHE A 39 -2.13 17.65 6.25
CA PHE A 39 -3.59 17.52 6.15
C PHE A 39 -4.13 17.35 4.72
N PHE A 40 -3.39 16.71 3.81
CA PHE A 40 -3.87 16.50 2.44
C PHE A 40 -3.63 15.05 1.99
N GLU A 41 -4.74 14.32 1.94
CA GLU A 41 -4.99 13.03 1.30
C GLU A 41 -4.80 11.75 2.15
N PRO A 42 -5.90 11.09 2.57
CA PRO A 42 -5.87 9.75 3.17
C PRO A 42 -5.75 8.62 2.12
N THR A 43 -5.06 8.86 1.01
CA THR A 43 -5.08 7.99 -0.18
C THR A 43 -3.94 6.97 -0.24
N GLU A 44 -2.83 7.18 0.46
CA GLU A 44 -1.67 6.28 0.43
C GLU A 44 -1.37 5.68 1.81
N ARG A 45 -1.20 4.36 1.87
CA ARG A 45 -0.72 3.63 3.05
C ARG A 45 0.59 2.92 2.70
N LYS A 46 1.56 2.95 3.61
CA LYS A 46 2.88 2.33 3.41
C LYS A 46 3.05 1.11 4.29
N PHE A 47 3.71 0.09 3.76
CA PHE A 47 3.94 -1.18 4.44
C PHE A 47 5.36 -1.67 4.16
N ARG A 48 6.09 -2.05 5.19
CA ARG A 48 7.39 -2.70 5.07
C ARG A 48 7.20 -4.21 5.12
N CYS A 49 7.70 -4.91 4.11
CA CYS A 49 7.84 -6.36 4.17
C CYS A 49 8.99 -6.72 5.11
N ARG A 50 8.76 -7.55 6.14
CA ARG A 50 9.81 -7.90 7.11
C ARG A 50 10.95 -8.70 6.50
N GLU A 51 10.63 -9.64 5.62
CA GLU A 51 11.61 -10.56 5.03
C GLU A 51 12.63 -9.83 4.14
N SER A 52 12.13 -8.93 3.28
CA SER A 52 12.97 -8.23 2.29
C SER A 52 13.39 -6.82 2.72
N GLY A 53 12.75 -6.25 3.73
CA GLY A 53 12.89 -4.83 4.07
C GLY A 53 12.28 -3.86 3.06
N GLN A 54 11.74 -4.35 1.93
CA GLN A 54 11.14 -3.53 0.88
C GLN A 54 9.89 -2.80 1.40
N ILE A 55 9.82 -1.51 1.13
CA ILE A 55 8.62 -0.70 1.38
C ILE A 55 7.70 -0.80 0.18
N TRP A 56 6.41 -0.95 0.45
CA TRP A 56 5.33 -1.05 -0.50
C TRP A 56 4.28 0.00 -0.19
N ARG A 57 3.66 0.53 -1.24
CA ARG A 57 2.65 1.57 -1.18
C ARG A 57 1.33 1.01 -1.67
N LEU A 58 0.30 1.15 -0.84
CA LEU A 58 -1.08 0.87 -1.17
C LEU A 58 -1.80 2.20 -1.42
N LEU A 59 -2.14 2.46 -2.67
CA LEU A 59 -3.00 3.57 -3.05
C LEU A 59 -4.46 3.12 -3.05
N CYS A 60 -5.30 3.86 -2.33
CA CYS A 60 -6.75 3.67 -2.28
C CYS A 60 -7.37 4.02 -3.64
N PRO A 61 -8.30 3.19 -4.17
CA PRO A 61 -9.08 3.56 -5.34
C PRO A 61 -9.96 4.78 -5.07
N ASP A 62 -10.00 5.71 -6.03
CA ASP A 62 -10.98 6.80 -6.09
C ASP A 62 -12.01 6.48 -7.20
N PRO A 63 -13.25 6.10 -6.85
CA PRO A 63 -14.27 5.68 -7.82
C PRO A 63 -14.47 6.70 -8.94
N GLY A 64 -14.10 6.31 -10.17
CA GLY A 64 -14.24 7.14 -11.36
C GLY A 64 -13.00 7.93 -11.78
N TYR A 65 -11.96 7.99 -10.94
CA TYR A 65 -10.71 8.71 -11.23
C TYR A 65 -9.47 7.82 -11.19
N PHE A 66 -9.40 6.90 -10.22
CA PHE A 66 -8.23 6.05 -10.02
C PHE A 66 -8.61 4.68 -9.46
N SER A 67 -8.00 3.63 -9.99
CA SER A 67 -8.32 2.24 -9.63
C SER A 67 -7.60 1.72 -8.40
N GLY A 68 -6.71 2.51 -7.79
CA GLY A 68 -5.86 2.03 -6.69
C GLY A 68 -4.69 1.19 -7.20
N SER A 69 -3.63 1.05 -6.41
CA SER A 69 -2.50 0.19 -6.78
C SER A 69 -1.71 -0.27 -5.56
N TRP A 70 -0.99 -1.37 -5.71
CA TRP A 70 -0.02 -1.88 -4.75
C TRP A 70 1.34 -2.02 -5.43
N ARG A 71 2.31 -1.19 -5.06
CA ARG A 71 3.60 -1.13 -5.76
C ARG A 71 4.77 -0.95 -4.79
N PRO A 72 5.96 -1.46 -5.13
CA PRO A 72 7.15 -1.15 -4.32
C PRO A 72 7.42 0.36 -4.35
N GLU A 73 7.86 0.89 -3.22
CA GLU A 73 8.46 2.21 -3.16
C GLU A 73 9.85 2.12 -3.80
N VAL A 74 9.97 2.70 -5.00
CA VAL A 74 11.26 2.84 -5.67
C VAL A 74 11.89 4.09 -5.07
N ILE A 75 12.81 3.89 -4.12
CA ILE A 75 13.66 4.97 -3.65
C ILE A 75 14.59 5.29 -4.82
N GLY A 76 14.26 6.35 -5.57
CA GLY A 76 15.18 6.89 -6.54
C GLY A 76 16.45 7.27 -5.80
N THR A 77 17.56 6.55 -6.07
CA THR A 77 18.87 7.15 -5.86
C THR A 77 18.98 8.30 -6.86
N GLU A 78 18.56 9.49 -6.45
CA GLU A 78 18.97 10.71 -7.14
C GLU A 78 20.51 10.72 -7.12
N LYS A 79 21.08 10.63 -8.33
CA LYS A 79 22.51 10.76 -8.60
C LYS A 79 22.83 12.21 -8.90
#